data_AF-A0A183Q2L0-F1
#
_entry.id   AF-A0A183Q2L0-F1
#
_cell.length_a   1.000
_cell.length_b   1.000
_cell.length_c   1.000
_cell.angle_alpha   90.00
_cell.angle_beta   90.00
_cell.angle_gamma   90.00
#
_symmetry.space_group_name_H-M   'P 1'
#
loop_
_entity.id
_entity.type
_entity.pdbx_description
1 polymer ?
#
loop_
_entity_poly.entity_id
_entity_poly.type
_entity_poly.pdbx_seq_one_letter_code
_entity_poly.pdbx_strand_id
1 'polypeptide(L)'
;MLTYLSIIILDLRVPCTPVARLNNHRAFVNGLAWAPHSSCHLCTASEDCQALIWDIQSMPRAIEDPILAYTAAGEINQIQWSSTQPDWIAICYNNSLEILRV
;
A
#
# COMPACT_ATOMS: atom_id res chain seq x y z
N MET A 1 23.19 9.06 -0.81
CA MET A 1 22.48 8.14 -1.71
C MET A 1 21.03 8.14 -1.28
N LEU A 2 20.18 8.94 -1.94
CA LEU A 2 18.76 9.03 -1.58
C LEU A 2 18.10 7.74 -2.07
N THR A 3 17.74 6.84 -1.16
CA THR A 3 16.92 5.68 -1.48
C THR A 3 15.55 6.21 -1.89
N TYR A 4 15.23 6.14 -3.19
CA TYR A 4 13.89 6.39 -3.68
C TYR A 4 12.98 5.23 -3.25
N LEU A 5 12.40 5.35 -2.06
CA LEU A 5 11.43 4.41 -1.51
C LEU A 5 10.12 4.61 -2.27
N SER A 6 10.00 3.94 -3.41
CA SER A 6 8.89 4.07 -4.34
C SER A 6 8.30 2.70 -4.67
N ILE A 7 6.98 2.61 -4.66
CA ILE A 7 6.26 1.45 -5.19
C ILE A 7 6.13 1.66 -6.69
N ILE A 8 6.50 0.67 -7.49
CA ILE A 8 6.53 0.77 -8.95
C ILE A 8 5.47 -0.18 -9.52
N ILE A 9 4.57 0.36 -10.34
CA ILE A 9 3.59 -0.43 -11.09
C ILE A 9 4.13 -0.64 -12.50
N LEU A 10 4.24 -1.89 -12.93
CA LEU A 10 4.76 -2.31 -14.23
C LEU A 10 3.67 -3.01 -15.05
N ASP A 11 3.61 -2.73 -16.34
CA ASP A 11 2.83 -3.53 -17.30
C ASP A 11 3.75 -4.55 -17.97
N LEU A 12 3.47 -5.83 -17.78
CA LEU A 12 4.28 -6.91 -18.36
C LEU A 12 4.23 -6.97 -19.89
N ARG A 13 3.22 -6.36 -20.50
CA ARG A 13 3.09 -6.25 -21.98
C ARG A 13 4.04 -5.19 -22.54
N VAL A 14 4.48 -4.25 -21.71
CA VAL A 14 5.41 -3.16 -22.05
C VAL A 14 6.53 -3.13 -21.02
N PRO A 15 7.43 -4.13 -21.02
CA PRO A 15 8.49 -4.21 -20.03
C PRO A 15 9.41 -2.99 -20.11
N CYS A 16 10.08 -2.68 -19.00
CA CYS A 16 11.05 -1.59 -18.83
C CYS A 16 10.48 -0.17 -18.68
N THR A 17 9.16 0.04 -18.84
CA THR A 17 8.54 1.36 -18.58
C THR A 17 7.54 1.27 -17.43
N PRO A 18 7.79 1.95 -16.30
CA PRO A 18 6.79 2.05 -15.23
C PRO A 18 5.50 2.72 -15.72
N VAL A 19 4.37 2.09 -15.38
CA VAL A 19 3.03 2.66 -15.62
C VAL A 19 2.76 3.77 -14.62
N ALA A 20 3.15 3.55 -13.37
CA ALA A 20 3.00 4.51 -12.29
C ALA A 20 4.04 4.28 -11.19
N ARG A 21 4.22 5.31 -10.36
CA ARG A 21 5.01 5.27 -9.14
C ARG A 21 4.17 5.84 -8.01
N LEU A 22 4.11 5.12 -6.89
CA LEU A 22 3.45 5.60 -5.67
C LEU A 22 4.54 6.04 -4.70
N ASN A 23 4.57 7.34 -4.40
CA ASN A 23 5.61 7.97 -3.59
C ASN A 23 4.95 8.69 -2.41
N ASN A 24 4.99 8.09 -1.23
CA ASN A 24 4.56 8.76 0.01
C ASN A 24 5.21 8.12 1.24
N HIS A 25 5.53 6.82 1.14
CA HIS A 25 6.30 6.13 2.17
C HIS A 25 7.68 6.76 2.39
N ARG A 26 8.08 6.81 3.67
CA ARG A 26 9.34 7.42 4.14
C ARG A 26 10.36 6.40 4.61
N ALA A 27 10.00 5.12 4.66
CA ALA A 27 10.87 4.01 4.99
C ALA A 27 10.56 2.78 4.11
N PHE A 28 11.15 1.63 4.41
CA PHE A 28 10.94 0.42 3.59
C PHE A 28 9.49 -0.03 3.60
N VAL A 29 8.99 -0.44 2.43
CA VAL A 29 7.65 -1.03 2.30
C VAL A 29 7.78 -2.53 2.57
N ASN A 30 7.10 -2.98 3.62
CA ASN A 30 7.19 -4.35 4.12
C ASN A 30 6.01 -5.22 3.66
N GLY A 31 4.90 -4.60 3.26
CA GLY A 31 3.70 -5.32 2.91
C GLY A 31 2.84 -4.62 1.87
N LEU A 32 2.09 -5.41 1.11
CA LEU A 32 1.12 -4.95 0.12
C LEU A 32 -0.04 -5.96 0.04
N ALA A 33 -1.28 -5.46 -0.04
CA ALA A 33 -2.47 -6.27 -0.24
C ALA A 33 -3.45 -5.57 -1.19
N TRP A 34 -3.97 -6.29 -2.17
CA TRP A 34 -5.04 -5.79 -3.04
C TRP A 34 -6.39 -5.83 -2.32
N ALA A 35 -7.24 -4.84 -2.59
CA ALA A 35 -8.62 -4.88 -2.15
C ALA A 35 -9.37 -6.00 -2.89
N PRO A 36 -10.07 -6.91 -2.19
CA PRO A 36 -10.82 -7.99 -2.86
C PRO A 36 -12.05 -7.47 -3.61
N HIS A 37 -12.56 -6.29 -3.25
CA HIS A 37 -13.75 -5.69 -3.85
C HIS A 37 -13.45 -4.68 -4.97
N SER A 38 -12.17 -4.34 -5.22
CA SER A 38 -11.79 -3.31 -6.18
C SER A 38 -10.54 -3.71 -6.97
N SER A 39 -10.62 -3.62 -8.29
CA SER A 39 -9.48 -3.85 -9.17
C SER A 39 -8.46 -2.70 -9.19
N CYS A 40 -8.78 -1.57 -8.55
CA CYS A 40 -7.92 -0.38 -8.52
C CYS A 40 -7.52 0.05 -7.10
N HIS A 41 -7.93 -0.67 -6.05
CA HIS A 41 -7.50 -0.35 -4.70
C HIS A 41 -6.45 -1.35 -4.21
N LEU A 42 -5.38 -0.81 -3.63
CA LEU A 42 -4.36 -1.59 -2.94
C LEU A 42 -3.95 -0.87 -1.66
N CYS A 43 -3.57 -1.64 -0.65
CA CYS A 43 -3.02 -1.12 0.60
C CYS A 43 -1.55 -1.50 0.73
N THR A 44 -0.71 -0.57 1.15
CA THR A 44 0.72 -0.78 1.42
C THR A 44 1.05 -0.47 2.87
N ALA A 45 2.04 -1.17 3.42
CA ALA A 45 2.49 -1.03 4.80
C ALA A 45 4.01 -0.87 4.87
N SER A 46 4.50 -0.03 5.78
CA SER A 46 5.91 0.35 5.84
C SER A 46 6.46 0.52 7.27
N GLU A 47 7.79 0.50 7.38
CA GLU A 47 8.55 0.90 8.58
C GLU A 47 8.32 2.37 8.99
N ASP A 48 7.73 3.20 8.14
CA ASP A 48 7.34 4.57 8.52
C ASP A 48 6.08 4.61 9.41
N CYS A 49 5.64 3.44 9.90
CA CYS A 49 4.46 3.22 10.70
C CYS A 49 3.15 3.50 9.94
N GLN A 50 3.17 3.65 8.61
CA GLN A 50 1.97 3.93 7.83
C GLN A 50 1.43 2.70 7.08
N ALA A 51 0.10 2.59 7.09
CA ALA A 51 -0.66 1.82 6.11
C ALA A 51 -1.40 2.80 5.18
N LEU A 52 -1.13 2.73 3.88
CA LEU A 52 -1.65 3.65 2.87
C LEU A 52 -2.53 2.90 1.88
N ILE A 53 -3.73 3.42 1.58
CA ILE A 53 -4.61 2.88 0.54
C ILE A 53 -4.51 3.77 -0.69
N TRP A 54 -4.28 3.17 -1.84
CA TRP A 54 -4.11 3.85 -3.11
C TRP A 54 -5.26 3.52 -4.04
N ASP A 55 -5.73 4.52 -4.77
CA ASP A 55 -6.56 4.33 -5.95
C ASP A 55 -5.71 4.50 -7.21
N ILE A 56 -5.62 3.43 -7.99
CA ILE A 56 -4.83 3.38 -9.22
C ILE A 56 -5.68 3.48 -10.49
N GLN A 57 -6.96 3.84 -10.38
CA GLN A 57 -7.88 3.93 -11.52
C GLN A 57 -7.41 4.96 -12.57
N SER A 58 -6.74 6.03 -12.14
CA SER A 58 -6.31 7.12 -13.02
C SER A 58 -5.04 6.83 -13.83
N MET A 59 -4.41 5.66 -13.66
CA MET A 59 -3.21 5.28 -14.41
C MET A 59 -3.42 5.35 -15.94
N PRO A 60 -2.41 5.80 -16.71
CA PRO A 60 -1.02 6.08 -16.30
C PRO A 60 -0.81 7.52 -15.77
N ARG A 61 -1.87 8.26 -15.42
CA ARG A 61 -1.68 9.56 -14.76
C ARG A 61 -0.96 9.36 -13.43
N ALA A 62 -0.20 10.37 -13.03
CA ALA A 62 0.48 10.36 -11.73
C ALA A 62 -0.54 10.21 -10.61
N ILE A 63 -0.24 9.31 -9.66
CA ILE A 63 -0.99 9.14 -8.42
C ILE A 63 -0.15 9.85 -7.36
N GLU A 64 -0.58 11.05 -6.96
CA GLU A 64 0.19 11.90 -6.07
C GLU A 64 0.02 11.47 -4.61
N ASP A 65 -1.21 11.18 -4.20
CA ASP A 65 -1.56 10.90 -2.81
C ASP A 65 -2.38 9.61 -2.63
N PRO A 66 -2.21 8.91 -1.51
CA PRO A 66 -3.10 7.83 -1.10
C PRO A 66 -4.48 8.39 -0.75
N ILE A 67 -5.54 7.60 -0.98
CA ILE A 67 -6.92 7.97 -0.65
C ILE A 67 -7.23 7.83 0.85
N LEU A 68 -6.50 6.95 1.55
CA LEU A 68 -6.59 6.78 3.00
C LEU A 68 -5.20 6.50 3.57
N ALA A 69 -4.96 6.97 4.79
CA ALA A 69 -3.73 6.74 5.53
C ALA A 69 -4.06 6.41 6.99
N TYR A 70 -3.41 5.38 7.52
CA TYR A 70 -3.44 5.01 8.92
C TYR A 70 -2.02 5.00 9.47
N THR A 71 -1.85 5.47 10.72
CA THR A 71 -0.56 5.48 11.41
C THR A 71 -0.64 4.58 12.64
N ALA A 72 0.09 3.46 12.58
CA ALA A 72 0.24 2.54 13.69
C ALA A 72 1.21 3.09 14.74
N ALA A 73 1.24 2.48 15.92
CA ALA A 73 2.17 2.84 16.99
C ALA A 73 3.60 2.28 16.78
N GLY A 74 3.87 1.64 15.65
CA GLY A 74 5.17 1.07 15.31
C GLY A 74 5.25 0.63 13.86
N GLU A 75 6.44 0.14 13.49
CA GLU A 75 6.76 -0.32 12.14
C GLU A 75 5.85 -1.47 11.73
N ILE A 76 5.15 -1.32 10.60
CA ILE A 76 4.21 -2.33 10.15
C ILE A 76 4.99 -3.40 9.38
N ASN A 77 4.96 -4.62 9.89
CA ASN A 77 5.73 -5.75 9.34
C ASN A 77 4.90 -6.59 8.37
N GLN A 78 3.57 -6.58 8.51
CA GLN A 78 2.67 -7.39 7.69
C GLN A 78 1.31 -6.72 7.55
N ILE A 79 0.70 -6.90 6.39
CA ILE A 79 -0.66 -6.47 6.07
C ILE A 79 -1.41 -7.57 5.32
N GLN A 80 -2.70 -7.74 5.63
CA GLN A 80 -3.60 -8.65 4.92
C GLN A 80 -4.99 -8.04 4.81
N TRP A 81 -5.51 -7.94 3.58
CA TRP A 81 -6.91 -7.61 3.36
C TRP A 81 -7.76 -8.89 3.50
N SER A 82 -8.86 -8.82 4.25
CA SER A 82 -9.75 -9.97 4.40
C SER A 82 -10.48 -10.30 3.10
N SER A 83 -10.31 -11.53 2.60
CA SER A 83 -10.99 -12.00 1.39
C SER A 83 -12.48 -12.31 1.58
N THR A 84 -12.91 -12.53 2.82
CA THR A 84 -14.31 -12.87 3.16
C THR A 84 -15.07 -11.69 3.76
N GLN A 85 -14.35 -10.69 4.28
CA GLN A 85 -14.93 -9.46 4.84
C GLN A 85 -14.21 -8.24 4.22
N PRO A 86 -14.62 -7.81 3.01
CA PRO A 86 -13.89 -6.81 2.22
C PRO A 86 -13.68 -5.44 2.86
N ASP A 87 -14.41 -5.12 3.93
CA ASP A 87 -14.30 -3.86 4.67
C ASP A 87 -13.21 -3.91 5.75
N TRP A 88 -12.45 -5.00 5.86
CA TRP A 88 -11.49 -5.20 6.96
C TRP A 88 -10.08 -5.54 6.47
N ILE A 89 -9.11 -4.90 7.09
CA ILE A 89 -7.67 -5.11 6.88
C ILE A 89 -7.03 -5.44 8.24
N ALA A 90 -6.18 -6.46 8.28
CA ALA A 90 -5.34 -6.77 9.43
C ALA A 90 -3.91 -6.26 9.21
N ILE A 91 -3.35 -5.61 10.22
CA ILE A 91 -1.94 -5.21 10.26
C ILE A 91 -1.26 -5.74 11.53
N CYS A 92 0.04 -6.05 11.41
CA CYS A 92 0.87 -6.47 12.54
C CYS A 92 2.06 -5.51 12.70
N TYR A 93 2.25 -5.01 13.91
CA TYR A 93 3.41 -4.19 14.29
C TYR A 93 3.80 -4.54 15.73
N ASN A 94 5.10 -4.49 16.05
CA ASN A 94 5.62 -4.85 17.38
C ASN A 94 5.00 -6.16 17.94
N ASN A 95 4.33 -6.08 19.09
CA ASN A 95 3.60 -7.17 19.75
C ASN A 95 2.07 -6.99 19.63
N SER A 96 1.61 -6.31 18.59
CA SER A 96 0.21 -5.90 18.42
C SER A 96 -0.33 -6.28 17.04
N LEU A 97 -1.61 -6.64 17.02
CA LEU A 97 -2.39 -6.83 15.81
C LEU A 97 -3.59 -5.89 15.88
N GLU A 98 -3.81 -5.13 14.82
CA GLU A 98 -4.97 -4.26 14.67
C GLU A 98 -5.79 -4.72 13.47
N ILE A 99 -7.11 -4.63 13.61
CA ILE A 99 -8.05 -4.88 12.52
C ILE A 99 -8.73 -3.55 12.21
N LEU A 100 -8.42 -3.02 11.03
CA LEU A 100 -8.86 -1.73 10.54
C LEU A 100 -10.08 -1.90 9.65
N ARG A 101 -11.09 -1.05 9.85
CA ARG A 101 -12.25 -0.97 8.94
C ARG A 101 -11.99 0.08 7.88
N VAL A 102 -12.29 -0.24 6.62
CA VAL A 102 -12.04 0.60 5.43
C VAL A 102 -13.27 0.74 4.56
#